data_AF-A0A1D6JLE0-F1
#
_entry.id   AF-A0A1D6JLE0-F1
#
_cell.length_a   1.000
_cell.length_b   1.000
_cell.length_c   1.000
_cell.angle_alpha   90.00
_cell.angle_beta   90.00
_cell.angle_gamma   90.00
#
_symmetry.space_group_name_H-M   'P 1'
#
loop_
_entity.id
_entity.type
_entity.pdbx_description
1 polymer ?
#
loop_
_entity_poly.entity_id
_entity_poly.type
_entity_poly.pdbx_seq_one_letter_code
_entity_poly.pdbx_strand_id
1 'polypeptide(L)'
;MPSTRTPPSRKVVAPRIPHPPPPLLPAINTHASHRAADPPPSSPSARRPWLDHFSFPGVGDEDEAVVFFQQRYLVGRGGGWAGPGGRIFFYCGNEGDIACASCLDETQISSYCYWGLASSAPILQFEDIVPSTIFYDLVSDDFRRKSLSYFLTIKDSWKELDDQANKQDGLLKLSKTFHLCQTLKTSGDLSDWLSSAYSYLAMVDYPLPSEFLRPLPANPIKEVCGNIDSQPKGTGTLERIYAGVNVYYNYTDTVDCFDLNDDPHGMGGWD
;
A
#
# COMPACT_ATOMS: atom_id res chain seq x y z
N MET A 1 32.73 62.69 0.24
CA MET A 1 33.63 61.62 -0.19
C MET A 1 32.99 60.29 0.20
N PRO A 2 32.71 59.38 -0.75
CA PRO A 2 32.05 58.11 -0.45
C PRO A 2 33.07 57.11 0.12
N SER A 3 32.69 56.40 1.18
CA SER A 3 33.45 55.27 1.74
C SER A 3 32.98 53.99 1.05
N THR A 4 33.86 53.38 0.26
CA THR A 4 33.65 52.08 -0.38
C THR A 4 33.92 50.96 0.62
N ARG A 5 32.90 50.17 0.97
CA ARG A 5 33.10 48.85 1.59
C ARG A 5 32.95 47.76 0.53
N THR A 6 34.04 47.06 0.26
CA THR A 6 34.10 45.81 -0.48
C THR A 6 33.34 44.69 0.24
N PRO A 7 32.58 43.83 -0.47
CA PRO A 7 31.95 42.65 0.13
C PRO A 7 32.98 41.51 0.34
N PRO A 8 32.75 40.61 1.31
CA PRO A 8 33.68 39.50 1.57
C PRO A 8 33.58 38.41 0.49
N SER A 9 34.72 37.79 0.20
CA SER A 9 34.87 36.72 -0.78
C SER A 9 34.20 35.42 -0.32
N ARG A 10 33.34 34.87 -1.19
CA ARG A 10 32.68 33.56 -1.00
C ARG A 10 33.74 32.46 -1.10
N LYS A 11 34.02 31.74 0.00
CA LYS A 11 34.87 30.53 -0.06
C LYS A 11 34.11 29.44 -0.83
N VAL A 12 34.67 29.01 -1.94
CA VAL A 12 34.21 27.83 -2.68
C VAL A 12 34.64 26.59 -1.90
N VAL A 13 33.68 25.81 -1.42
CA VAL A 13 33.93 24.49 -0.82
C VAL A 13 34.04 23.49 -1.97
N ALA A 14 35.17 22.78 -2.04
CA ALA A 14 35.37 21.73 -3.05
C ALA A 14 34.36 20.58 -2.86
N PRO A 15 33.88 19.95 -3.95
CA PRO A 15 32.92 18.84 -3.85
C PRO A 15 33.56 17.62 -3.18
N ARG A 16 32.84 16.99 -2.24
CA ARG A 16 33.24 15.69 -1.70
C ARG A 16 33.05 14.63 -2.78
N ILE A 17 34.12 13.90 -3.08
CA ILE A 17 34.08 12.72 -3.93
C ILE A 17 33.34 11.61 -3.16
N PRO A 18 32.30 10.95 -3.72
CA PRO A 18 31.62 9.86 -3.05
C PRO A 18 32.58 8.68 -2.86
N HIS A 19 32.66 8.14 -1.65
CA HIS A 19 33.33 6.85 -1.43
C HIS A 19 32.50 5.72 -2.05
N PRO A 20 33.16 4.70 -2.65
CA PRO A 20 32.45 3.54 -3.18
C PRO A 20 31.77 2.77 -2.03
N PRO A 21 30.58 2.19 -2.29
CA PRO A 21 29.88 1.38 -1.29
C PRO A 21 30.71 0.15 -0.92
N PRO A 22 30.66 -0.30 0.35
CA PRO A 22 31.33 -1.52 0.77
C PRO A 22 30.77 -2.73 0.01
N PRO A 23 31.60 -3.76 -0.26
CA PRO A 23 31.18 -4.94 -1.02
C PRO A 23 30.05 -5.69 -0.29
N LEU A 24 29.04 -6.07 -1.06
CA LEU A 24 27.92 -6.89 -0.60
C LEU A 24 28.44 -8.23 -0.10
N LEU A 25 28.13 -8.58 1.15
CA LEU A 25 28.34 -9.91 1.68
C LEU A 25 27.49 -10.92 0.88
N PRO A 26 28.00 -12.12 0.60
CA PRO A 26 27.30 -13.10 -0.22
C PRO A 26 26.00 -13.54 0.45
N ALA A 27 24.93 -13.56 -0.34
CA ALA A 27 23.62 -14.07 0.07
C ALA A 27 23.75 -15.51 0.55
N ILE A 28 23.35 -15.76 1.80
CA ILE A 28 23.19 -17.12 2.32
C ILE A 28 21.95 -17.69 1.64
N ASN A 29 22.18 -18.50 0.60
CA ASN A 29 21.15 -19.35 0.00
C ASN A 29 20.78 -20.44 1.01
N THR A 30 19.70 -20.25 1.76
CA THR A 30 18.95 -21.36 2.36
C THR A 30 17.73 -21.65 1.50
N HIS A 31 17.94 -22.40 0.42
CA HIS A 31 16.88 -23.24 -0.13
C HIS A 31 16.58 -24.33 0.91
N ALA A 32 15.55 -24.12 1.71
CA ALA A 32 14.85 -25.17 2.41
C ALA A 32 13.36 -24.82 2.39
N SER A 33 12.67 -25.36 1.38
CA SER A 33 11.22 -25.45 1.38
C SER A 33 10.83 -26.40 2.52
N HIS A 34 10.62 -25.83 3.70
CA HIS A 34 9.84 -26.46 4.74
C HIS A 34 8.54 -25.69 4.86
N ARG A 35 7.44 -26.35 4.45
CA ARG A 35 6.10 -26.09 4.99
C ARG A 35 6.18 -26.23 6.52
N ALA A 36 6.59 -25.18 7.20
CA ALA A 36 6.14 -24.93 8.55
C ALA A 36 4.87 -24.11 8.37
N ALA A 37 3.71 -24.69 8.71
CA ALA A 37 2.57 -23.85 9.02
C ALA A 37 3.05 -22.87 10.09
N ASP A 38 2.89 -21.57 9.83
CA ASP A 38 3.18 -20.57 10.84
C ASP A 38 2.47 -20.97 12.14
N PRO A 39 3.16 -20.94 13.29
CA PRO A 39 2.49 -21.19 14.55
C PRO A 39 1.30 -20.21 14.67
N PRO A 40 0.13 -20.67 15.16
CA PRO A 40 -1.05 -19.81 15.24
C PRO A 40 -0.69 -18.52 15.99
N PRO A 41 -1.23 -17.36 15.56
CA PRO A 41 -0.93 -16.10 16.21
C PRO A 41 -1.26 -16.20 17.70
N SER A 42 -0.37 -15.60 18.49
CA SER A 42 -0.37 -15.50 19.95
C SER A 42 -1.75 -15.48 20.61
N SER A 43 -1.88 -16.04 21.82
CA SER A 43 -3.09 -15.89 22.62
C SER A 43 -3.47 -14.41 22.74
N PRO A 44 -4.64 -13.98 22.22
CA PRO A 44 -5.04 -12.59 22.27
C PRO A 44 -5.16 -12.17 23.73
N SER A 45 -4.42 -11.14 24.11
CA SER A 45 -4.56 -10.50 25.40
C SER A 45 -5.34 -9.21 25.24
N ALA A 46 -6.08 -8.82 26.27
CA ALA A 46 -6.85 -7.58 26.28
C ALA A 46 -6.40 -6.68 27.43
N ARG A 47 -6.25 -5.39 27.15
CA ARG A 47 -6.12 -4.33 28.17
C ARG A 47 -7.41 -3.51 28.15
N ARG A 48 -7.72 -2.85 29.27
CA ARG A 48 -8.83 -1.88 29.39
C ARG A 48 -8.31 -0.45 29.49
N PRO A 49 -7.88 0.20 28.38
CA PRO A 49 -7.57 1.63 28.37
C PRO A 49 -8.84 2.50 28.47
N TRP A 50 -8.62 3.76 28.82
CA TRP A 50 -9.66 4.80 28.80
C TRP A 50 -10.18 5.01 27.37
N LEU A 51 -11.48 5.25 27.24
CA LEU A 51 -12.10 5.55 25.94
C LEU A 51 -11.61 6.90 25.40
N ASP A 52 -11.58 7.93 26.25
CA ASP A 52 -11.08 9.27 25.91
C ASP A 52 -9.96 9.66 26.88
N HIS A 53 -8.81 10.01 26.33
CA HIS A 53 -7.63 10.45 27.10
C HIS A 53 -7.52 11.97 27.21
N PHE A 54 -8.35 12.72 26.50
CA PHE A 54 -8.32 14.18 26.39
C PHE A 54 -9.47 14.85 27.14
N SER A 55 -10.54 14.10 27.40
CA SER A 55 -11.62 14.52 28.31
C SER A 55 -11.43 13.90 29.69
N PHE A 56 -11.67 14.69 30.73
CA PHE A 56 -11.70 14.23 32.11
C PHE A 56 -13.15 14.29 32.59
N PRO A 57 -14.02 13.33 32.21
CA PRO A 57 -15.38 13.28 32.72
C PRO A 57 -15.35 13.26 34.26
N GLY A 58 -16.25 14.04 34.85
CA GLY A 58 -16.25 14.33 36.28
C GLY A 58 -16.54 13.08 37.10
N VAL A 59 -15.66 12.79 38.04
CA VAL A 59 -15.79 11.86 39.18
C VAL A 59 -17.26 11.71 39.65
N GLY A 60 -17.95 10.68 39.17
CA GLY A 60 -19.34 10.32 39.47
C GLY A 60 -19.68 8.95 38.85
N ASP A 61 -20.80 8.34 39.27
CA ASP A 61 -21.30 7.01 38.87
C ASP A 61 -21.60 6.91 37.35
N GLU A 62 -20.57 7.03 36.51
CA GLU A 62 -20.65 6.75 35.09
C GLU A 62 -20.39 5.26 34.83
N ASP A 63 -21.20 4.64 33.97
CA ASP A 63 -21.07 3.23 33.61
C ASP A 63 -19.65 2.95 33.07
N GLU A 64 -18.97 1.91 33.59
CA GLU A 64 -17.59 1.55 33.15
C GLU A 64 -17.49 1.36 31.63
N ALA A 65 -18.58 0.98 30.96
CA ALA A 65 -18.65 0.81 29.51
C ALA A 65 -18.54 2.13 28.71
N VAL A 66 -18.82 3.27 29.35
CA VAL A 66 -18.64 4.62 28.78
C VAL A 66 -17.20 5.09 28.98
N VAL A 67 -16.50 4.54 29.99
CA VAL A 67 -15.18 5.01 30.42
C VAL A 67 -14.04 4.18 29.83
N PHE A 68 -14.24 2.88 29.58
CA PHE A 68 -13.19 1.97 29.11
C PHE A 68 -13.62 1.13 27.90
N PHE A 69 -12.64 0.76 27.07
CA PHE A 69 -12.84 -0.21 25.98
C PHE A 69 -11.82 -1.35 26.06
N GLN A 70 -12.06 -2.46 25.36
CA GLN A 70 -11.10 -3.57 25.30
C GLN A 70 -10.15 -3.38 24.12
N GLN A 71 -8.87 -3.13 24.41
CA GLN A 71 -7.82 -3.06 23.41
C GLN A 71 -7.10 -4.41 23.30
N ARG A 72 -7.16 -5.03 22.12
CA ARG A 72 -6.44 -6.27 21.80
C ARG A 72 -4.96 -5.98 21.60
N TYR A 73 -4.10 -6.88 22.09
CA TYR A 73 -2.66 -6.89 21.80
C TYR A 73 -2.11 -8.32 21.70
N LEU A 74 -1.00 -8.45 20.99
CA LEU A 74 -0.30 -9.71 20.76
C LEU A 74 1.07 -9.69 21.47
N VAL A 75 1.48 -10.83 22.01
CA VAL A 75 2.80 -11.00 22.66
C VAL A 75 3.47 -12.25 22.10
N GLY A 76 4.67 -12.08 21.52
CA GLY A 76 5.46 -13.18 20.98
C GLY A 76 5.84 -14.19 22.06
N ARG A 77 5.60 -15.49 21.82
CA ARG A 77 5.86 -16.59 22.79
C ARG A 77 7.11 -17.43 22.51
N GLY A 78 8.01 -16.97 21.64
CA GLY A 78 9.15 -17.78 21.12
C GLY A 78 10.47 -17.71 21.90
N GLY A 79 10.52 -17.20 23.14
CA GLY A 79 11.77 -17.15 23.91
C GLY A 79 12.78 -16.09 23.46
N GLY A 80 12.41 -15.19 22.54
CA GLY A 80 13.27 -14.08 22.08
C GLY A 80 13.47 -12.95 23.09
N TRP A 81 12.74 -12.96 24.22
CA TRP A 81 12.91 -11.97 25.27
C TRP A 81 13.95 -12.44 26.29
N ALA A 82 14.99 -11.62 26.48
CA ALA A 82 16.11 -11.92 27.38
C ALA A 82 15.82 -11.69 28.88
N GLY A 83 14.56 -11.43 29.27
CA GLY A 83 14.20 -11.11 30.65
C GLY A 83 14.55 -9.67 31.06
N PRO A 84 14.67 -9.38 32.37
CA PRO A 84 15.04 -8.04 32.86
C PRO A 84 16.33 -7.52 32.23
N GLY A 85 16.27 -6.33 31.62
CA GLY A 85 17.38 -5.74 30.84
C GLY A 85 17.34 -6.07 29.34
N GLY A 86 16.50 -7.02 28.92
CA GLY A 86 16.19 -7.28 27.52
C GLY A 86 15.34 -6.17 26.90
N ARG A 87 15.50 -5.96 25.59
CA ARG A 87 14.72 -4.96 24.83
C ARG A 87 13.30 -5.48 24.54
N ILE A 88 12.36 -4.55 24.48
CA ILE A 88 11.01 -4.79 23.99
C ILE A 88 10.92 -4.19 22.59
N PHE A 89 10.50 -5.00 21.63
CA PHE A 89 10.08 -4.52 20.32
C PHE A 89 8.57 -4.35 20.36
N PHE A 90 8.11 -3.14 20.08
CA PHE A 90 6.71 -2.78 20.12
C PHE A 90 6.30 -2.30 18.75
N TYR A 91 5.38 -3.03 18.12
CA TYR A 91 4.77 -2.62 16.87
C TYR A 91 3.52 -1.79 17.17
N CYS A 92 3.44 -0.63 16.53
CA CYS A 92 2.27 0.25 16.62
C CYS A 92 1.25 -0.18 15.59
N GLY A 93 0.18 -0.86 16.03
CA GLY A 93 -0.93 -1.24 15.15
C GLY A 93 -1.47 -0.03 14.37
N ASN A 94 -1.71 -0.24 13.08
CA ASN A 94 -2.25 0.72 12.14
C ASN A 94 -3.70 0.35 11.74
N GLU A 95 -4.18 0.81 10.59
CA GLU A 95 -5.55 0.66 10.09
C GLU A 95 -5.86 -0.76 9.59
N GLY A 96 -5.84 -1.76 10.49
CA GLY A 96 -6.17 -3.14 10.14
C GLY A 96 -6.18 -4.09 11.33
N ASP A 97 -6.45 -5.38 11.07
CA ASP A 97 -6.33 -6.39 12.12
C ASP A 97 -4.87 -6.55 12.54
N ILE A 98 -4.62 -6.49 13.85
CA ILE A 98 -3.29 -6.60 14.45
C ILE A 98 -2.55 -7.91 14.12
N ALA A 99 -3.27 -8.97 13.72
CA ALA A 99 -2.68 -10.20 13.22
C ALA A 99 -2.05 -10.02 11.83
N CYS A 100 -2.67 -9.23 10.95
CA CYS A 100 -2.14 -8.89 9.62
C CYS A 100 -0.95 -7.92 9.73
N ALA A 101 -1.08 -6.94 10.63
CA ALA A 101 -0.10 -5.88 10.83
C ALA A 101 1.22 -6.36 11.47
N SER A 102 1.25 -7.57 12.05
CA SER A 102 2.48 -8.16 12.61
C SER A 102 3.59 -8.46 11.58
N CYS A 103 3.33 -8.21 10.29
CA CYS A 103 4.29 -8.33 9.18
C CYS A 103 4.79 -6.99 8.62
N LEU A 104 4.30 -5.86 9.10
CA LEU A 104 4.72 -4.52 8.66
C LEU A 104 5.39 -3.80 9.83
N ASP A 105 6.33 -2.89 9.53
CA ASP A 105 7.18 -2.24 10.53
C ASP A 105 6.89 -0.74 10.49
N GLU A 106 6.05 -0.23 11.38
CA GLU A 106 5.58 1.15 11.35
C GLU A 106 5.64 1.83 12.73
N THR A 107 5.83 3.14 12.64
CA THR A 107 6.40 4.06 13.65
C THR A 107 5.49 4.39 14.81
N GLN A 108 6.08 4.57 16.01
CA GLN A 108 5.89 5.79 16.82
C GLN A 108 7.13 6.10 17.68
N ILE A 109 7.35 7.39 17.93
CA ILE A 109 8.33 7.90 18.90
C ILE A 109 7.55 8.41 20.11
N SER A 110 7.40 7.56 21.12
CA SER A 110 6.95 7.96 22.45
C SER A 110 8.15 8.21 23.36
N SER A 111 8.04 9.07 24.37
CA SER A 111 9.10 9.24 25.40
C SER A 111 9.41 7.96 26.18
N TYR A 112 8.52 6.96 26.10
CA TYR A 112 8.73 5.61 26.63
C TYR A 112 9.54 4.70 25.69
N CYS A 113 9.70 5.08 24.42
CA CYS A 113 10.45 4.35 23.40
C CYS A 113 11.80 5.04 23.18
N TYR A 114 12.89 4.27 23.26
CA TYR A 114 14.22 4.83 23.09
C TYR A 114 14.54 5.19 21.63
N TRP A 115 13.99 4.44 20.66
CA TRP A 115 14.08 4.69 19.22
C TRP A 115 12.78 4.27 18.52
N GLY A 116 12.54 4.81 17.33
CA GLY A 116 11.46 4.38 16.42
C GLY A 116 11.99 4.13 15.01
N LEU A 117 11.47 3.10 14.35
CA LEU A 117 11.73 2.80 12.94
C LEU A 117 10.44 3.07 12.16
N ALA A 118 10.54 3.90 11.12
CA ALA A 118 9.42 4.27 10.24
C ALA A 118 9.66 3.65 8.87
N SER A 119 9.08 2.49 8.57
CA SER A 119 9.14 1.94 7.22
C SER A 119 8.00 2.48 6.38
N SER A 120 8.30 3.07 5.22
CA SER A 120 7.30 3.56 4.26
C SER A 120 6.26 4.56 4.80
N ALA A 121 6.57 5.28 5.90
CA ALA A 121 5.65 6.25 6.50
C ALA A 121 5.65 7.59 5.73
N PRO A 122 4.53 7.99 5.07
CA PRO A 122 4.48 9.18 4.23
C PRO A 122 4.27 10.47 5.06
N ILE A 123 5.12 10.74 6.04
CA ILE A 123 4.98 11.88 6.99
C ILE A 123 5.02 13.27 6.34
N LEU A 124 5.42 13.37 5.08
CA LEU A 124 5.45 14.62 4.30
C LEU A 124 4.23 14.78 3.38
N GLN A 125 3.34 13.80 3.31
CA GLN A 125 2.16 13.81 2.42
C GLN A 125 0.98 14.56 3.06
N PHE A 126 1.23 15.76 3.59
CA PHE A 126 0.21 16.61 4.22
C PHE A 126 0.26 18.02 3.66
N GLU A 127 -0.92 18.64 3.55
CA GLU A 127 -1.10 20.02 3.10
C GLU A 127 -0.38 20.27 1.76
N ASP A 128 0.40 21.35 1.67
CA ASP A 128 1.13 21.78 0.48
C ASP A 128 2.63 21.45 0.55
N ILE A 129 3.05 20.48 1.38
CA ILE A 129 4.47 20.11 1.55
C ILE A 129 5.01 19.44 0.27
N VAL A 130 4.20 18.59 -0.36
CA VAL A 130 4.50 17.91 -1.62
C VAL A 130 3.33 18.06 -2.59
N PRO A 131 3.55 17.95 -3.91
CA PRO A 131 2.46 18.01 -4.88
C PRO A 131 1.40 16.93 -4.61
N SER A 132 0.12 17.28 -4.73
CA SER A 132 -0.99 16.32 -4.52
C SER A 132 -0.98 15.14 -5.50
N THR A 133 -0.36 15.30 -6.67
CA THR A 133 -0.25 14.25 -7.70
C THR A 133 0.89 13.27 -7.47
N ILE A 134 1.82 13.54 -6.53
CA ILE A 134 3.09 12.83 -6.44
C ILE A 134 2.93 11.32 -6.27
N PHE A 135 1.89 10.88 -5.54
CA PHE A 135 1.58 9.46 -5.38
C PHE A 135 1.27 8.80 -6.73
N TYR A 136 0.34 9.37 -7.50
CA TYR A 136 -0.06 8.85 -8.81
C TYR A 136 1.03 8.98 -9.87
N ASP A 137 1.89 10.00 -9.76
CA ASP A 137 3.09 10.14 -10.61
C ASP A 137 4.06 8.98 -10.35
N LEU A 138 4.30 8.61 -9.08
CA LEU A 138 5.15 7.48 -8.71
C LEU A 138 4.56 6.14 -9.14
N VAL A 139 3.25 5.94 -8.95
CA VAL A 139 2.53 4.75 -9.44
C VAL A 139 2.70 4.61 -10.96
N SER A 140 2.45 5.69 -11.70
CA SER A 140 2.64 5.72 -13.17
C SER A 140 4.08 5.38 -13.57
N ASP A 141 5.06 5.85 -12.81
CA ASP A 141 6.48 5.59 -13.03
C ASP A 141 6.89 4.14 -12.79
N ASP A 142 6.27 3.43 -11.82
CA ASP A 142 6.50 1.99 -11.61
C ASP A 142 6.10 1.19 -12.85
N PHE A 143 4.91 1.46 -13.38
CA PHE A 143 4.40 0.84 -14.59
C PHE A 143 5.24 1.18 -15.82
N ARG A 144 5.59 2.47 -16.00
CA ARG A 144 6.42 2.93 -17.12
C ARG A 144 7.80 2.28 -17.12
N ARG A 145 8.41 2.07 -15.94
CA ARG A 145 9.73 1.43 -15.82
C ARG A 145 9.72 -0.06 -16.19
N LYS A 146 8.56 -0.73 -16.12
CA LYS A 146 8.42 -2.15 -16.45
C LYS A 146 8.13 -2.36 -17.94
N SER A 147 7.21 -1.59 -18.52
CA SER A 147 6.91 -1.63 -19.95
C SER A 147 6.31 -0.30 -20.44
N LEU A 148 6.99 0.34 -21.41
CA LEU A 148 6.51 1.56 -22.05
C LEU A 148 5.23 1.30 -22.89
N SER A 149 5.18 0.16 -23.60
CA SER A 149 4.02 -0.25 -24.41
C SER A 149 2.75 -0.34 -23.56
N TYR A 150 2.88 -1.03 -22.43
CA TYR A 150 1.80 -1.20 -21.47
C TYR A 150 1.40 0.13 -20.81
N PHE A 151 2.36 0.96 -20.38
CA PHE A 151 2.06 2.28 -19.81
C PHE A 151 1.24 3.15 -20.78
N LEU A 152 1.60 3.14 -22.06
CA LEU A 152 0.82 3.83 -23.09
C LEU A 152 -0.57 3.22 -23.27
N THR A 153 -0.69 1.89 -23.20
CA THR A 153 -1.99 1.20 -23.26
C THR A 153 -2.92 1.61 -22.12
N ILE A 154 -2.42 1.71 -20.88
CA ILE A 154 -3.22 2.24 -19.75
C ILE A 154 -3.60 3.69 -20.03
N LYS A 155 -2.62 4.53 -20.37
CA LYS A 155 -2.84 5.96 -20.57
C LYS A 155 -3.92 6.21 -21.64
N ASP A 156 -3.90 5.46 -22.73
CA ASP A 156 -4.88 5.59 -23.82
C ASP A 156 -6.23 4.95 -23.45
N SER A 157 -6.24 3.96 -22.54
CA SER A 157 -7.47 3.28 -22.11
C SER A 157 -8.46 4.19 -21.38
N TRP A 158 -7.98 5.19 -20.63
CA TRP A 158 -8.86 6.12 -19.90
C TRP A 158 -9.78 6.86 -20.86
N LYS A 159 -9.23 7.35 -21.98
CA LYS A 159 -10.03 8.01 -23.01
C LYS A 159 -11.01 7.05 -23.68
N GLU A 160 -10.58 5.84 -24.02
CA GLU A 160 -11.46 4.84 -24.65
C GLU A 160 -12.59 4.42 -23.70
N LEU A 161 -12.33 4.34 -22.40
CA LEU A 161 -13.32 4.04 -21.36
C LEU A 161 -14.42 5.11 -21.37
N ASP A 162 -14.06 6.39 -21.30
CA ASP A 162 -15.02 7.50 -21.34
C ASP A 162 -15.76 7.57 -22.68
N ASP A 163 -15.05 7.43 -23.79
CA ASP A 163 -15.66 7.41 -25.13
C ASP A 163 -16.66 6.24 -25.26
N GLN A 164 -16.35 5.09 -24.67
CA GLN A 164 -17.23 3.91 -24.66
C GLN A 164 -18.42 4.09 -23.72
N ALA A 165 -18.25 4.71 -22.57
CA ALA A 165 -19.33 5.00 -21.62
C ALA A 165 -20.38 5.97 -22.20
N ASN A 166 -19.95 6.92 -23.03
CA ASN A 166 -20.80 7.91 -23.69
C ASN A 166 -21.62 7.36 -24.88
N LYS A 167 -21.37 6.12 -25.32
CA LYS A 167 -22.15 5.48 -26.38
C LYS A 167 -23.47 4.92 -25.83
N GLN A 168 -24.43 4.68 -26.72
CA GLN A 168 -25.66 3.96 -26.37
C GLN A 168 -25.31 2.56 -25.83
N ASP A 169 -25.89 2.19 -24.69
CA ASP A 169 -25.58 0.97 -23.94
C ASP A 169 -24.09 0.81 -23.56
N GLY A 170 -23.35 1.93 -23.54
CA GLY A 170 -21.92 1.99 -23.28
C GLY A 170 -21.51 1.40 -21.94
N LEU A 171 -22.17 1.85 -20.87
CA LEU A 171 -21.97 1.35 -19.50
C LEU A 171 -22.29 -0.14 -19.37
N LEU A 172 -23.36 -0.62 -20.01
CA LEU A 172 -23.69 -2.06 -20.02
C LEU A 172 -22.60 -2.88 -20.73
N LYS A 173 -22.06 -2.36 -21.83
CA LYS A 173 -20.94 -3.01 -22.53
C LYS A 173 -19.68 -3.03 -21.67
N LEU A 174 -19.35 -1.93 -20.99
CA LEU A 174 -18.24 -1.87 -20.05
C LEU A 174 -18.40 -2.88 -18.91
N SER A 175 -19.57 -2.93 -18.27
CA SER A 175 -19.86 -3.89 -17.20
C SER A 175 -19.66 -5.34 -17.65
N LYS A 176 -20.05 -5.66 -18.89
CA LYS A 176 -19.84 -6.99 -19.46
C LYS A 176 -18.37 -7.25 -19.77
N THR A 177 -17.64 -6.29 -20.34
CA THR A 177 -16.21 -6.43 -20.64
C THR A 177 -15.38 -6.67 -19.39
N PHE A 178 -15.71 -5.99 -18.29
CA PHE A 178 -14.98 -6.10 -17.02
C PHE A 178 -15.57 -7.15 -16.05
N HIS A 179 -16.55 -7.94 -16.49
CA HIS A 179 -17.20 -8.99 -15.68
C HIS A 179 -17.74 -8.46 -14.33
N LEU A 180 -18.42 -7.32 -14.36
CA LEU A 180 -18.99 -6.72 -13.15
C LEU A 180 -20.32 -7.39 -12.78
N CYS A 181 -20.57 -7.55 -11.48
CA CYS A 181 -21.82 -8.16 -10.98
C CYS A 181 -23.04 -7.26 -11.23
N GLN A 182 -22.82 -5.95 -11.31
CA GLN A 182 -23.86 -4.94 -11.52
C GLN A 182 -23.50 -4.05 -12.71
N THR A 183 -24.54 -3.46 -13.32
CA THR A 183 -24.32 -2.47 -14.38
C THR A 183 -23.79 -1.18 -13.77
N LEU A 184 -22.76 -0.60 -14.40
CA LEU A 184 -22.13 0.64 -13.97
C LEU A 184 -23.14 1.78 -13.96
N LYS A 185 -23.05 2.65 -12.95
CA LYS A 185 -23.83 3.88 -12.89
C LYS A 185 -23.10 5.00 -13.61
N THR A 186 -21.78 5.08 -13.43
CA THR A 186 -20.92 6.08 -14.06
C THR A 186 -19.65 5.45 -14.63
N SER A 187 -18.96 6.15 -15.54
CA SER A 187 -17.59 5.75 -15.94
C SER A 187 -16.58 5.97 -14.81
N GLY A 188 -16.86 6.93 -13.92
CA GLY A 188 -16.06 7.22 -12.72
C GLY A 188 -15.91 5.99 -11.84
N ASP A 189 -17.00 5.27 -11.56
CA ASP A 189 -16.97 4.06 -10.72
C ASP A 189 -15.94 3.03 -11.23
N LEU A 190 -15.89 2.82 -12.57
CA LEU A 190 -14.93 1.90 -13.17
C LEU A 190 -13.51 2.50 -13.17
N SER A 191 -13.38 3.80 -13.39
CA SER A 191 -12.08 4.48 -13.38
C SER A 191 -11.42 4.43 -12.01
N ASP A 192 -12.19 4.66 -10.95
CA ASP A 192 -11.73 4.61 -9.56
C ASP A 192 -11.36 3.19 -9.16
N TRP A 193 -12.14 2.20 -9.59
CA TRP A 193 -11.82 0.78 -9.41
C TRP A 193 -10.50 0.41 -10.09
N LEU A 194 -10.30 0.78 -11.37
CA LEU A 194 -9.04 0.54 -12.07
C LEU A 194 -7.86 1.28 -11.42
N SER A 195 -8.05 2.54 -11.02
CA SER A 195 -7.05 3.36 -10.34
C SER A 195 -6.59 2.73 -9.02
N SER A 196 -7.54 2.18 -8.26
CA SER A 196 -7.27 1.45 -7.02
C SER A 196 -6.38 0.23 -7.29
N ALA A 197 -6.70 -0.55 -8.32
CA ALA A 197 -5.88 -1.71 -8.70
C ALA A 197 -4.44 -1.34 -8.98
N TYR A 198 -4.21 -0.29 -9.78
CA TYR A 198 -2.86 0.18 -10.13
C TYR A 198 -2.10 0.69 -8.90
N SER A 199 -2.79 1.42 -8.02
CA SER A 199 -2.20 1.95 -6.79
C SER A 199 -1.78 0.81 -5.84
N TYR A 200 -2.65 -0.17 -5.62
CA TYR A 200 -2.32 -1.33 -4.80
C TYR A 200 -1.21 -2.17 -5.41
N LEU A 201 -1.26 -2.45 -6.71
CA LEU A 201 -0.19 -3.18 -7.41
C LEU A 201 1.18 -2.51 -7.24
N ALA A 202 1.25 -1.17 -7.25
CA ALA A 202 2.48 -0.43 -6.96
C ALA A 202 2.96 -0.60 -5.52
N MET A 203 2.04 -0.61 -4.55
CA MET A 203 2.37 -0.82 -3.14
C MET A 203 2.87 -2.24 -2.84
N VAL A 204 2.40 -3.24 -3.59
CA VAL A 204 2.74 -4.67 -3.36
C VAL A 204 3.52 -5.32 -4.51
N ASP A 205 4.36 -4.56 -5.24
CA ASP A 205 5.25 -5.10 -6.30
C ASP A 205 6.46 -5.88 -5.72
N TYR A 206 6.20 -6.86 -4.86
CA TYR A 206 7.23 -7.65 -4.19
C TYR A 206 7.85 -8.67 -5.13
N PRO A 207 9.15 -9.00 -4.97
CA PRO A 207 9.84 -10.00 -5.80
C PRO A 207 9.44 -11.45 -5.51
N LEU A 208 8.58 -11.67 -4.51
CA LEU A 208 8.08 -12.98 -4.06
C LEU A 208 6.56 -12.96 -4.01
N PRO A 209 5.88 -14.12 -4.13
CA PRO A 209 4.44 -14.20 -3.94
C PRO A 209 4.06 -13.73 -2.53
N SER A 210 2.93 -13.04 -2.41
CA SER A 210 2.46 -12.50 -1.13
C SER A 210 0.94 -12.53 -1.05
N GLU A 211 0.41 -12.60 0.17
CA GLU A 211 -1.03 -12.61 0.46
C GLU A 211 -1.44 -11.43 1.39
N PHE A 212 -0.73 -10.31 1.32
CA PHE A 212 -0.95 -9.18 2.22
C PHE A 212 -2.29 -8.46 1.94
N LEU A 213 -2.43 -7.83 0.77
CA LEU A 213 -3.70 -7.27 0.32
C LEU A 213 -4.55 -8.34 -0.34
N ARG A 214 -3.95 -9.04 -1.31
CA ARG A 214 -4.58 -10.16 -2.03
C ARG A 214 -3.52 -11.20 -2.36
N PRO A 215 -3.90 -12.46 -2.64
CA PRO A 215 -2.97 -13.44 -3.18
C PRO A 215 -2.44 -12.96 -4.54
N LEU A 216 -1.14 -12.69 -4.59
CA LEU A 216 -0.48 -12.16 -5.79
C LEU A 216 0.81 -12.94 -6.10
N PRO A 217 1.16 -13.05 -7.39
CA PRO A 217 2.41 -13.66 -7.82
C PRO A 217 3.60 -12.77 -7.46
N ALA A 218 4.81 -13.32 -7.62
CA ALA A 218 6.03 -12.54 -7.59
C ALA A 218 6.07 -11.51 -8.74
N ASN A 219 6.44 -10.27 -8.42
CA ASN A 219 6.53 -9.13 -9.35
C ASN A 219 5.19 -8.90 -10.08
N PRO A 220 4.09 -8.64 -9.35
CA PRO A 220 2.74 -8.60 -9.92
C PRO A 220 2.59 -7.57 -11.04
N ILE A 221 3.31 -6.43 -11.01
CA ILE A 221 3.25 -5.47 -12.13
C ILE A 221 3.77 -6.09 -13.42
N LYS A 222 4.83 -6.91 -13.34
CA LYS A 222 5.38 -7.59 -14.51
C LYS A 222 4.37 -8.57 -15.10
N GLU A 223 3.64 -9.30 -14.26
CA GLU A 223 2.60 -10.25 -14.68
C GLU A 223 1.42 -9.53 -15.35
N VAL A 224 0.98 -8.40 -14.77
CA VAL A 224 -0.05 -7.52 -15.37
C VAL A 224 0.38 -7.03 -16.75
N CYS A 225 1.61 -6.50 -16.88
CA CYS A 225 2.16 -6.05 -18.16
C CYS A 225 2.21 -7.21 -19.17
N GLY A 226 2.65 -8.39 -18.72
CA GLY A 226 2.74 -9.60 -19.52
C GLY A 226 1.37 -10.00 -20.09
N ASN A 227 0.34 -10.00 -19.26
CA ASN A 227 -1.03 -10.37 -19.67
C ASN A 227 -1.66 -9.39 -20.66
N ILE A 228 -1.29 -8.11 -20.62
CA ILE A 228 -1.76 -7.12 -21.59
C ILE A 228 -1.04 -7.25 -22.93
N ASP A 229 0.28 -7.41 -22.90
CA ASP A 229 1.09 -7.53 -24.11
C ASP A 229 0.89 -8.89 -24.80
N SER A 230 0.53 -9.95 -24.05
CA SER A 230 0.27 -11.28 -24.60
C SER A 230 -1.08 -11.42 -25.31
N GLN A 231 -1.95 -10.40 -25.27
CA GLN A 231 -3.26 -10.47 -25.92
C GLN A 231 -3.15 -10.53 -27.45
N PRO A 232 -4.00 -11.34 -28.12
CA PRO A 232 -4.01 -11.46 -29.57
C PRO A 232 -4.05 -10.12 -30.32
N LYS A 233 -3.45 -10.10 -31.51
CA LYS A 233 -3.55 -8.92 -32.39
C LYS A 233 -5.02 -8.70 -32.74
N GLY A 234 -5.50 -7.48 -32.52
CA GLY A 234 -6.91 -7.12 -32.72
C GLY A 234 -7.77 -7.13 -31.45
N THR A 235 -7.27 -7.65 -30.32
CA THR A 235 -7.93 -7.44 -29.02
C THR A 235 -7.97 -5.96 -28.69
N GLY A 236 -9.15 -5.44 -28.34
CA GLY A 236 -9.36 -4.04 -28.00
C GLY A 236 -8.62 -3.63 -26.73
N THR A 237 -8.45 -2.32 -26.56
CA THR A 237 -7.69 -1.75 -25.44
C THR A 237 -8.32 -2.11 -24.09
N LEU A 238 -9.64 -2.03 -23.96
CA LEU A 238 -10.33 -2.30 -22.69
C LEU A 238 -10.29 -3.78 -22.30
N GLU A 239 -10.39 -4.69 -23.29
CA GLU A 239 -10.23 -6.12 -23.06
C GLU A 239 -8.79 -6.48 -22.65
N ARG A 240 -7.79 -5.78 -23.22
CA ARG A 240 -6.40 -5.90 -22.76
C ARG A 240 -6.27 -5.48 -21.31
N ILE A 241 -6.78 -4.30 -20.97
CA ILE A 241 -6.73 -3.77 -19.60
C ILE A 241 -7.38 -4.75 -18.63
N TYR A 242 -8.56 -5.28 -18.96
CA TYR A 242 -9.22 -6.33 -18.17
C TYR A 242 -8.28 -7.52 -17.91
N ALA A 243 -7.64 -8.07 -18.94
CA ALA A 243 -6.72 -9.20 -18.80
C ALA A 243 -5.53 -8.91 -17.85
N GLY A 244 -5.07 -7.65 -17.83
CA GLY A 244 -4.04 -7.20 -16.90
C GLY A 244 -4.56 -7.08 -15.47
N VAL A 245 -5.59 -6.26 -15.24
CA VAL A 245 -6.10 -6.00 -13.88
C VAL A 245 -6.74 -7.23 -13.23
N ASN A 246 -7.15 -8.22 -14.02
CA ASN A 246 -7.61 -9.51 -13.52
C ASN A 246 -6.53 -10.25 -12.68
N VAL A 247 -5.24 -9.97 -12.89
CA VAL A 247 -4.16 -10.46 -12.03
C VAL A 247 -4.31 -9.94 -10.59
N TYR A 248 -4.77 -8.70 -10.41
CA TYR A 248 -4.96 -8.15 -9.07
C TYR A 248 -6.25 -8.67 -8.42
N TYR A 249 -7.35 -8.66 -9.17
CA TYR A 249 -8.66 -8.96 -8.60
C TYR A 249 -9.01 -10.44 -8.54
N ASN A 250 -8.44 -11.28 -9.41
CA ASN A 250 -8.82 -12.69 -9.55
C ASN A 250 -7.63 -13.59 -9.91
N TYR A 251 -6.48 -13.41 -9.25
CA TYR A 251 -5.30 -14.26 -9.48
C TYR A 251 -5.57 -15.76 -9.26
N THR A 252 -6.48 -16.09 -8.34
CA THR A 252 -6.84 -17.47 -7.97
C THR A 252 -7.93 -18.08 -8.86
N ASP A 253 -8.49 -17.33 -9.81
CA ASP A 253 -9.61 -17.74 -10.68
C ASP A 253 -10.84 -18.25 -9.89
N THR A 254 -11.13 -17.66 -8.73
CA THR A 254 -12.25 -18.04 -7.86
C THR A 254 -13.43 -17.07 -7.90
N VAL A 255 -13.26 -15.90 -8.50
CA VAL A 255 -14.27 -14.84 -8.56
C VAL A 255 -14.97 -14.88 -9.92
N ASP A 256 -16.30 -15.04 -9.91
CA ASP A 256 -17.12 -15.09 -11.12
C ASP A 256 -17.44 -13.69 -11.68
N CYS A 257 -17.65 -12.70 -10.80
CA CYS A 257 -17.89 -11.30 -11.15
C CYS A 257 -17.40 -10.35 -10.06
N PHE A 258 -17.15 -9.08 -10.41
CA PHE A 258 -16.67 -8.07 -9.47
C PHE A 258 -17.78 -7.12 -9.00
N ASP A 259 -17.97 -7.00 -7.69
CA ASP A 259 -18.79 -5.96 -7.08
C ASP A 259 -17.89 -4.78 -6.68
N LEU A 260 -18.15 -3.60 -7.25
CA LEU A 260 -17.35 -2.40 -7.00
C LEU A 260 -17.57 -1.83 -5.59
N ASN A 261 -18.63 -2.27 -4.89
CA ASN A 261 -18.89 -1.84 -3.51
C ASN A 261 -18.24 -2.76 -2.46
N ASP A 262 -17.54 -3.81 -2.89
CA ASP A 262 -16.85 -4.72 -1.99
C ASP A 262 -15.55 -4.09 -1.46
N ASP A 263 -15.54 -3.79 -0.17
CA ASP A 263 -14.36 -3.29 0.56
C ASP A 263 -13.90 -4.33 1.60
N PRO A 264 -13.24 -5.42 1.16
CA PRO A 264 -12.87 -6.53 2.04
C PRO A 264 -11.85 -6.14 3.12
N HIS A 265 -11.20 -4.99 2.98
CA HIS A 265 -10.17 -4.50 3.90
C HIS A 265 -10.58 -3.25 4.68
N GLY A 266 -11.77 -2.69 4.45
CA GLY A 266 -12.25 -1.49 5.15
C GLY A 266 -11.44 -0.23 4.82
N MET A 267 -10.90 -0.14 3.60
CA MET A 267 -10.04 0.97 3.16
C MET A 267 -10.84 2.21 2.73
N GLY A 268 -12.18 2.14 2.61
CA GLY A 268 -13.06 3.24 2.22
C GLY A 268 -13.23 4.37 3.27
N GLY A 269 -12.41 4.41 4.31
CA GLY A 269 -12.44 5.43 5.35
C GLY A 269 -11.76 6.76 5.00
N TRP A 270 -11.24 6.91 3.77
CA TRP A 270 -10.34 8.00 3.36
C TRP A 270 -10.86 8.84 2.18
N ASP A 271 -12.16 8.80 1.90
CA ASP A 271 -12.82 9.62 0.87
C ASP A 271 -13.35 10.96 1.40
#